data_AF-A0A1R3UV82-F1
#
_entry.id   AF-A0A1R3UV82-F1
#
_cell.length_a   1.000
_cell.length_b   1.000
_cell.length_c   1.000
_cell.angle_alpha   90.00
_cell.angle_beta   90.00
_cell.angle_gamma   90.00
#
_symmetry.space_group_name_H-M   'P 1'
#
loop_
_entity.id
_entity.type
_entity.pdbx_description
1 polymer ?
#
loop_
_entity_poly.entity_id
_entity_poly.type
_entity_poly.pdbx_seq_one_letter_code
_entity_poly.pdbx_strand_id
1 'polypeptide(L)'
;MRDIDHTLLTISGVSRDIYAHAFERVTGEPPREIASMAGRTEQAIIINTLALNDREADETTIAAFYEGLGKADVELKSRRSAWPSIWGWTPAGTETTAATARIW
;
A
#
# COMPACT_ATOMS: atom_id res chain seq x y z
N MET A 1 -15.45 12.59 2.85
CA MET A 1 -14.46 12.29 1.80
C MET A 1 -13.18 11.96 2.54
N ARG A 2 -12.75 10.69 2.56
CA ARG A 2 -11.78 10.19 3.54
C ARG A 2 -10.39 10.76 3.28
N ASP A 3 -9.91 11.52 4.25
CA ASP A 3 -8.50 11.82 4.46
C ASP A 3 -7.81 10.46 4.69
N ILE A 4 -7.10 9.98 3.66
CA ILE A 4 -6.16 8.88 3.83
C ILE A 4 -4.93 9.55 4.40
N ASP A 5 -4.73 9.41 5.71
CA ASP A 5 -3.55 9.88 6.43
C ASP A 5 -2.28 9.70 5.59
N HIS A 6 -1.72 10.81 5.11
CA HIS A 6 -0.40 10.90 4.45
C HIS A 6 0.77 10.54 5.40
N THR A 7 0.49 9.96 6.57
CA THR A 7 1.44 9.72 7.67
C THR A 7 1.78 8.25 7.90
N LEU A 8 1.31 7.32 7.06
CA LEU A 8 1.84 5.96 7.04
C LEU A 8 2.60 5.77 5.74
N LEU A 9 3.86 5.32 5.83
CA LEU A 9 4.72 4.76 4.77
C LEU A 9 5.87 5.62 4.23
N THR A 10 6.23 6.75 4.86
CA THR A 10 7.58 7.35 4.73
C THR A 10 8.70 6.50 5.37
N ILE A 11 8.52 5.17 5.41
CA ILE A 11 9.62 4.22 5.58
C ILE A 11 10.10 3.98 4.16
N SER A 12 11.21 4.60 3.76
CA SER A 12 11.69 4.84 2.37
C SER A 12 11.68 3.66 1.37
N GLY A 13 11.34 2.43 1.79
CA GLY A 13 11.03 1.30 0.91
C GLY A 13 9.53 1.10 0.64
N VAL A 14 8.66 1.16 1.65
CA VAL A 14 7.27 0.67 1.51
C VAL A 14 6.42 1.54 0.59
N SER A 15 6.50 2.88 0.68
CA SER A 15 5.82 3.73 -0.29
C SER A 15 6.38 3.53 -1.70
N ARG A 16 7.69 3.31 -1.83
CA ARG A 16 8.31 3.06 -3.13
C ARG A 16 7.85 1.72 -3.72
N ASP A 17 7.73 0.68 -2.90
CA ASP A 17 7.26 -0.64 -3.30
C ASP A 17 5.79 -0.61 -3.74
N ILE A 18 4.95 0.19 -3.06
CA ILE A 18 3.55 0.41 -3.46
C ILE A 18 3.48 1.04 -4.85
N TYR A 19 4.26 2.09 -5.09
CA TYR A 19 4.30 2.75 -6.39
C TYR A 19 4.85 1.82 -7.47
N ALA A 20 5.87 1.00 -7.15
CA ALA A 20 6.41 0.02 -8.08
C ALA A 20 5.34 -1.02 -8.50
N HIS A 21 4.62 -1.58 -7.53
CA HIS A 21 3.56 -2.55 -7.81
C HIS A 21 2.36 -1.94 -8.53
N ALA A 22 1.97 -0.71 -8.20
CA ALA A 22 0.91 -0.01 -8.93
C ALA A 22 1.33 0.27 -10.38
N PHE A 23 2.57 0.72 -10.60
CA PHE A 23 3.11 0.97 -11.93
C PHE A 23 3.16 -0.31 -12.77
N GLU A 24 3.66 -1.42 -12.22
CA GLU A 24 3.72 -2.70 -12.91
C GLU A 24 2.33 -3.22 -13.30
N ARG A 25 1.34 -3.05 -12.42
CA ARG A 25 -0.05 -3.42 -12.72
C ARG A 25 -0.67 -2.62 -13.87
N VAL A 26 -0.34 -1.34 -13.95
CA VAL A 26 -0.89 -0.43 -14.98
C VAL A 26 -0.17 -0.61 -16.31
N THR A 27 1.15 -0.78 -16.28
CA THR A 27 2.00 -0.72 -17.49
C THR A 27 2.45 -2.07 -17.99
N GLY A 28 2.29 -3.13 -17.18
CA GLY A 28 2.76 -4.48 -17.43
C GLY A 28 4.25 -4.71 -17.12
N GLU A 29 5.00 -3.67 -16.75
CA GLU A 29 6.44 -3.73 -16.53
C GLU A 29 6.84 -2.98 -15.26
N PRO A 30 7.87 -3.42 -14.52
CA PRO A 30 8.35 -2.68 -13.35
C PRO A 30 8.93 -1.31 -13.77
N PRO A 31 8.78 -0.25 -12.95
CA PRO A 31 9.37 1.03 -13.26
C PRO A 31 10.90 0.98 -13.20
N ARG A 32 11.56 1.62 -14.16
CA ARG A 32 13.01 1.88 -14.13
C ARG A 32 13.37 2.90 -13.06
N GLU A 33 12.54 3.92 -12.90
CA GLU A 33 12.72 4.97 -11.90
C GLU A 33 11.39 5.41 -11.29
N ILE A 34 11.42 5.77 -9.99
CA ILE A 34 10.26 6.32 -9.29
C ILE A 34 10.61 7.74 -8.87
N ALA A 35 9.71 8.68 -9.20
CA ALA A 35 9.89 10.08 -8.88
C ALA A 35 10.07 10.31 -7.37
N SER A 36 10.88 11.30 -7.00
CA SER A 36 11.06 11.65 -5.59
C SER A 36 9.74 12.06 -4.96
N MET A 37 9.39 11.42 -3.84
CA MET A 37 8.11 11.61 -3.15
C MET A 37 8.11 12.79 -2.19
N ALA A 38 9.30 13.28 -1.78
CA ALA A 38 9.42 14.36 -0.80
C ALA A 38 8.77 15.67 -1.28
N GLY A 39 7.83 16.20 -0.50
CA GLY A 39 7.21 17.51 -0.72
C GLY A 39 6.33 17.61 -1.98
N ARG A 40 5.93 16.48 -2.57
CA ARG A 40 5.09 16.44 -3.78
C ARG A 40 3.71 15.85 -3.48
N THR A 41 2.72 16.26 -4.26
CA THR A 41 1.39 15.63 -4.25
C THR A 41 1.46 14.25 -4.90
N GLU A 42 0.55 13.36 -4.54
CA GLU A 42 0.44 12.02 -5.13
C GLU A 42 0.31 12.08 -6.66
N GLN A 43 -0.55 12.97 -7.17
CA GLN A 43 -0.70 13.17 -8.62
C GLN A 43 0.62 13.58 -9.29
N ALA A 44 1.38 14.48 -8.66
CA ALA A 44 2.68 14.91 -9.19
C ALA A 44 3.71 13.77 -9.16
N ILE A 45 3.65 12.89 -8.17
CA ILE A 45 4.53 11.71 -8.11
C ILE A 45 4.17 10.71 -9.22
N ILE A 46 2.88 10.46 -9.45
CA ILE A 46 2.39 9.55 -10.51
C ILE A 46 2.81 10.06 -11.89
N ILE A 47 2.49 11.32 -12.21
CA ILE A 47 2.80 11.91 -13.52
C ILE A 47 4.30 11.89 -13.79
N ASN A 48 5.12 12.32 -12.81
CA ASN A 48 6.57 12.33 -12.99
C ASN A 48 7.14 10.91 -13.08
N THR A 49 6.56 9.94 -12.37
CA THR A 49 6.98 8.54 -12.49
C THR A 49 6.66 7.98 -13.87
N LEU A 50 5.47 8.26 -14.42
CA LEU A 50 5.13 7.87 -15.80
C LEU A 50 6.09 8.51 -16.80
N ALA A 51 6.36 9.82 -16.67
CA ALA A 51 7.29 10.53 -17.54
C ALA A 51 8.72 9.99 -17.48
N LEU A 52 9.25 9.66 -16.29
CA LEU A 52 10.59 9.05 -16.14
C LEU A 52 10.68 7.66 -16.78
N ASN A 53 9.54 7.00 -17.00
CA ASN A 53 9.46 5.67 -17.60
C ASN A 53 8.93 5.70 -19.05
N ASP A 54 8.94 6.87 -19.71
CA ASP A 54 8.43 7.07 -21.07
C ASP A 54 6.98 6.59 -21.26
N ARG A 55 6.14 6.71 -20.23
CA ARG A 55 4.72 6.38 -20.27
C ARG A 55 3.88 7.65 -20.29
N GLU A 56 2.80 7.63 -21.08
CA GLU A 56 1.87 8.76 -21.13
C GLU A 56 1.06 8.86 -19.84
N ALA A 57 0.86 10.10 -19.38
CA ALA A 57 0.08 10.41 -18.19
C ALA A 57 -1.30 10.95 -18.59
N ASP A 58 -2.05 10.16 -19.36
CA ASP A 58 -3.44 10.48 -19.67
C ASP A 58 -4.36 10.20 -18.48
N GLU A 59 -5.59 10.70 -18.55
CA GLU A 59 -6.58 10.59 -17.47
C GLU A 59 -6.89 9.13 -17.12
N THR A 60 -6.94 8.25 -18.13
CA THR A 60 -7.24 6.82 -17.93
C THR A 60 -6.10 6.11 -17.20
N THR A 61 -4.85 6.40 -17.57
CA THR A 61 -3.65 5.84 -16.97
C THR A 61 -3.49 6.33 -15.54
N ILE A 62 -3.73 7.62 -15.29
CA ILE A 62 -3.71 8.21 -13.95
C ILE A 62 -4.79 7.56 -13.07
N ALA A 63 -6.02 7.40 -13.57
CA ALA A 63 -7.11 6.75 -12.83
C ALA A 63 -6.78 5.28 -12.50
N ALA A 64 -6.22 4.53 -13.47
CA ALA A 64 -5.75 3.16 -13.25
C ALA A 64 -4.64 3.10 -12.20
N PHE A 65 -3.77 4.10 -12.15
CA PHE A 65 -2.72 4.20 -11.14
C PHE A 65 -3.29 4.37 -9.72
N TYR A 66 -4.27 5.27 -9.55
CA TYR A 66 -4.95 5.44 -8.26
C TYR A 66 -5.66 4.16 -7.80
N GLU A 67 -6.29 3.44 -8.71
CA GLU A 67 -6.89 2.14 -8.40
C GLU A 67 -5.81 1.12 -7.98
N GLY A 68 -4.68 1.09 -8.70
CA GLY A 68 -3.52 0.26 -8.38
C GLY A 68 -2.94 0.54 -6.99
N LEU A 69 -2.82 1.81 -6.62
CA LEU A 69 -2.37 2.24 -5.28
C LEU A 69 -3.32 1.73 -4.19
N GLY A 70 -4.64 1.87 -4.37
CA GLY A 70 -5.63 1.37 -3.43
C GLY A 70 -5.57 -0.15 -3.23
N LYS A 71 -5.39 -0.91 -4.32
CA LYS A 71 -5.24 -2.38 -4.26
C LYS A 71 -3.94 -2.78 -3.55
N ALA A 72 -2.83 -2.11 -3.85
CA ALA A 72 -1.52 -2.38 -3.25
C ALA A 72 -1.50 -2.08 -1.74
N ASP A 73 -2.16 -1.00 -1.29
CA ASP A 73 -2.28 -0.64 0.13
C ASP A 73 -3.04 -1.72 0.92
N VAL A 74 -4.18 -2.19 0.40
CA VAL A 74 -4.98 -3.27 1.03
C VAL A 74 -4.18 -4.57 1.14
N GLU A 75 -3.43 -4.94 0.09
CA GLU A 75 -2.61 -6.14 0.07
C GLU A 75 -1.46 -6.08 1.09
N LEU A 76 -0.74 -4.96 1.16
CA LEU A 76 0.35 -4.78 2.13
C LEU A 76 -0.14 -4.70 3.57
N LYS A 77 -1.27 -4.02 3.82
CA LYS A 77 -1.92 -4.02 5.13
C LYS A 77 -2.35 -5.43 5.54
N SER A 78 -2.86 -6.23 4.60
CA SER A 78 -3.20 -7.62 4.87
C SER A 78 -1.97 -8.45 5.24
N ARG A 79 -0.85 -8.27 4.53
CA ARG A 79 0.44 -8.92 4.85
C ARG A 79 1.02 -8.48 6.20
N ARG A 80 0.85 -7.21 6.56
CA ARG A 80 1.27 -6.66 7.87
C ARG A 80 0.37 -7.14 9.01
N SER A 81 -0.94 -7.18 8.80
CA SER A 81 -1.92 -7.68 9.79
C SER A 81 -1.79 -9.19 9.99
N ALA A 82 -1.40 -9.92 8.95
CA ALA A 82 -1.00 -11.32 9.01
C ALA A 82 0.37 -11.55 9.68
N TRP A 83 0.93 -10.56 10.39
CA TRP A 83 2.04 -10.74 11.34
C TRP A 83 1.53 -10.86 12.79
N PRO A 84 1.22 -12.07 13.28
CA PRO A 84 1.29 -12.35 14.70
C PRO A 84 2.72 -12.74 15.10
N SER A 85 3.14 -12.27 16.29
CA SER A 85 4.21 -12.81 17.15
C SER A 85 5.66 -12.32 16.96
N ILE A 86 5.93 -11.11 17.49
CA ILE A 86 6.92 -10.99 18.58
C ILE A 86 6.25 -10.13 19.67
N TRP A 87 5.95 -10.72 20.84
CA TRP A 87 5.25 -10.09 21.98
C TRP A 87 3.73 -9.86 21.89
N GLY A 88 2.97 -10.97 21.95
CA GLY A 88 1.74 -11.06 22.78
C GLY A 88 0.64 -10.01 22.61
N TRP A 89 0.23 -9.67 21.39
CA TRP A 89 -0.96 -8.85 21.16
C TRP A 89 -2.16 -9.71 20.72
N THR A 90 -3.28 -9.65 21.45
CA THR A 90 -4.59 -10.14 21.02
C THR A 90 -5.48 -8.94 20.67
N PRO A 91 -6.15 -8.92 19.51
CA PRO A 91 -7.14 -7.89 19.22
C PRO A 91 -8.31 -8.02 20.21
N ALA A 92 -8.59 -6.96 20.96
CA ALA A 92 -9.75 -6.89 21.84
C ALA A 92 -11.03 -6.94 21.00
N GLY A 93 -11.78 -8.04 21.11
CA GLY A 93 -13.14 -8.12 20.60
C GLY A 93 -13.50 -9.40 19.84
N THR A 94 -13.44 -10.56 20.51
CA THR A 94 -14.52 -11.55 20.40
C THR A 94 -14.70 -12.22 21.76
N GLU A 95 -15.73 -11.79 22.47
CA GLU A 95 -16.31 -12.58 23.53
C GLU A 95 -16.72 -13.94 22.93
N THR A 96 -16.14 -15.04 23.41
CA THR A 96 -16.69 -16.38 23.22
C THR A 96 -16.58 -17.12 24.54
N THR A 97 -17.75 -17.26 25.14
CA THR A 97 -18.06 -18.00 26.35
C THR A 97 -17.65 -19.47 26.22
N ALA A 98 -17.18 -20.02 27.35
CA ALA A 98 -17.14 -21.44 27.74
C ALA A 98 -16.24 -22.41 26.95
N ALA A 99 -15.26 -22.99 27.65
CA ALA A 99 -15.43 -24.32 28.24
C ALA A 99 -14.26 -24.66 29.16
N THR A 100 -14.56 -24.80 30.46
CA THR A 100 -13.72 -25.51 31.42
C THR A 100 -13.60 -26.97 30.98
N ALA A 101 -12.40 -27.38 30.55
CA ALA A 101 -12.05 -28.79 30.43
C ALA A 101 -10.87 -29.09 31.36
N ARG A 102 -11.20 -29.77 32.46
CA ARG A 102 -10.25 -30.45 33.36
C ARG A 102 -9.46 -31.49 32.58
N ILE A 103 -8.13 -31.51 32.72
CA ILE A 103 -7.37 -32.77 32.73
C ILE A 103 -6.03 -32.58 33.47
N TRP A 104 -5.95 -33.31 34.60
CA TRP A 104 -4.85 -33.67 35.52
C TRP A 104 -3.94 -32.58 36.09
#